data_AF-A0A117IEF5-F1
#
_entry.id   AF-A0A117IEF5-F1
#
_cell.length_a   1.000
_cell.length_b   1.000
_cell.length_c   1.000
_cell.angle_alpha   90.00
_cell.angle_beta   90.00
_cell.angle_gamma   90.00
#
_symmetry.space_group_name_H-M   'P 1'
#
loop_
_entity.id
_entity.type
_entity.pdbx_description
1 polymer ?
#
loop_
_entity_poly.entity_id
_entity_poly.type
_entity_poly.pdbx_seq_one_letter_code
_entity_poly.pdbx_strand_id
1 'polypeptide(L)'
;MRITPLPVRTRLYHGETLDSYIQRHAARNFCMPSDVDRALRERGIVKSKNRRDPARVQAWLELAGTSAERFTAPEYVLDQEVTERVLCLRCTRGEPARGKLTGIGMVCIRHRRWLGSPQIDLHGYFPALAAERHFRRHLAARDVLHDSLPMLIGRECASPAIIGASEIDRRRIEFGIDAVDSLTYPEQVKIARLLCLPAFLCAATDPDTDSARRSSLVTRAVEKIIPARDDADPWRATNRVWTAITHLTARRRDARIYGVPMRDTYYNILRFIQEPRDDSAASGRSREAQGRGGYGA
;
A
#
# COMPACT_ATOMS: atom_id res chain seq x y z
N MET A 1 -24.79 20.17 26.02
CA MET A 1 -25.42 18.95 26.59
C MET A 1 -24.33 17.90 26.66
N ARG A 2 -24.09 17.26 27.81
CA ARG A 2 -22.99 16.29 27.97
C ARG A 2 -23.47 14.90 27.54
N ILE A 3 -22.82 14.29 26.57
CA ILE A 3 -23.12 12.92 26.15
C ILE A 3 -22.49 11.96 27.16
N THR A 4 -23.30 11.06 27.73
CA THR A 4 -22.81 10.01 28.61
C THR A 4 -22.27 8.84 27.76
N PRO A 5 -21.07 8.32 28.04
CA PRO A 5 -20.54 7.16 27.33
C PRO A 5 -21.45 5.94 27.42
N LEU A 6 -21.41 5.10 26.39
CA LEU A 6 -22.07 3.79 26.42
C LEU A 6 -21.40 2.88 27.49
N PRO A 7 -22.19 2.02 28.16
CA PRO A 7 -21.73 1.30 29.35
C PRO A 7 -20.61 0.27 29.05
N VAL A 8 -20.67 -0.40 27.90
CA VAL A 8 -19.70 -1.43 27.53
C VAL A 8 -18.62 -0.85 26.63
N ARG A 9 -17.40 -0.73 27.17
CA ARG A 9 -16.24 -0.26 26.43
C ARG A 9 -15.84 -1.23 25.33
N THR A 10 -15.41 -0.69 24.19
CA THR A 10 -14.94 -1.45 23.04
C THR A 10 -13.47 -1.17 22.79
N ARG A 11 -12.71 -2.23 22.50
CA ARG A 11 -11.28 -2.10 22.21
C ARG A 11 -11.09 -1.67 20.76
N LEU A 12 -10.34 -0.60 20.57
CA LEU A 12 -9.83 -0.16 19.26
C LEU A 12 -8.69 -1.07 18.80
N TYR A 13 -8.73 -1.52 17.55
CA TYR A 13 -7.64 -2.25 16.92
C TYR A 13 -6.72 -1.36 16.09
N HIS A 14 -5.47 -1.79 15.90
CA HIS A 14 -4.50 -1.03 15.11
C HIS A 14 -4.97 -0.87 13.65
N GLY A 15 -5.01 0.37 13.19
CA GLY A 15 -5.47 0.73 11.85
C GLY A 15 -6.97 0.64 11.64
N GLU A 16 -7.77 0.33 12.67
CA GLU A 16 -9.23 0.27 12.56
C GLU A 16 -9.83 1.64 12.21
N THR A 17 -10.80 1.65 11.29
CA THR A 17 -11.52 2.89 10.94
C THR A 17 -12.59 3.22 11.99
N LEU A 18 -12.93 4.51 12.10
CA LEU A 18 -13.98 4.96 13.01
C LEU A 18 -15.32 4.27 12.70
N ASP A 19 -15.67 4.10 11.43
CA ASP A 19 -16.91 3.42 11.04
C ASP A 19 -16.93 1.95 11.49
N SER A 20 -15.83 1.20 11.30
CA SER A 20 -15.70 -0.17 11.83
C SER A 20 -15.84 -0.21 13.35
N TYR A 21 -15.16 0.72 14.03
CA TYR A 21 -15.21 0.82 15.49
C TYR A 21 -16.63 1.11 15.99
N ILE A 22 -17.35 2.06 15.37
CA ILE A 22 -18.73 2.43 15.72
C ILE A 22 -19.67 1.22 15.61
N GLN A 23 -19.57 0.46 14.52
CA GLN A 23 -20.37 -0.75 14.32
C GLN A 23 -20.16 -1.75 15.47
N ARG A 24 -18.89 -2.04 15.79
CA ARG A 24 -18.55 -2.94 16.89
C ARG A 24 -18.96 -2.38 18.25
N HIS A 25 -18.80 -1.08 18.46
CA HIS A 25 -19.11 -0.43 19.72
C HIS A 25 -20.60 -0.45 20.01
N ALA A 26 -21.45 -0.18 19.01
CA ALA A 26 -22.88 -0.32 19.12
C ALA A 26 -23.29 -1.78 19.37
N ALA A 27 -22.78 -2.72 18.58
CA ALA A 27 -23.09 -4.14 18.73
C ALA A 27 -22.74 -4.67 20.13
N ARG A 28 -21.59 -4.26 20.69
CA ARG A 28 -21.17 -4.64 22.05
C ARG A 28 -22.07 -4.06 23.16
N ASN A 29 -22.83 -3.02 22.84
CA ASN A 29 -23.85 -2.41 23.70
C ASN A 29 -25.27 -2.82 23.30
N PHE A 30 -25.42 -3.92 22.54
CA PHE A 30 -26.70 -4.49 22.12
C PHE A 30 -27.60 -3.50 21.35
N CYS A 31 -27.00 -2.63 20.54
CA CYS A 31 -27.73 -1.69 19.70
C CYS A 31 -27.13 -1.60 18.29
N MET A 32 -27.88 -0.97 17.38
CA MET A 32 -27.35 -0.63 16.06
C MET A 32 -26.91 0.83 16.02
N PRO A 33 -25.89 1.19 15.21
CA PRO A 33 -25.51 2.59 15.05
C PRO A 33 -26.67 3.49 14.60
N SER A 34 -27.60 2.95 13.82
CA SER A 34 -28.81 3.68 13.39
C SER A 34 -29.74 4.04 14.55
N ASP A 35 -29.85 3.18 15.58
CA ASP A 35 -30.69 3.42 16.76
C ASP A 35 -30.10 4.55 17.60
N VAL A 36 -28.78 4.50 17.80
CA VAL A 36 -28.03 5.54 18.50
C VAL A 36 -28.10 6.86 17.74
N ASP A 37 -27.85 6.85 16.42
CA ASP A 37 -27.94 8.04 15.58
C ASP A 37 -29.34 8.65 15.60
N ARG A 38 -30.40 7.83 15.64
CA ARG A 38 -31.78 8.29 15.80
C ARG A 38 -32.00 8.96 17.14
N ALA A 39 -31.59 8.34 18.24
CA ALA A 39 -31.73 8.91 19.58
C ALA A 39 -30.95 10.23 19.75
N LEU A 40 -29.76 10.34 19.13
CA LEU A 40 -28.99 11.59 19.12
C LEU A 40 -29.70 12.70 18.35
N ARG A 41 -30.38 12.37 17.25
CA ARG A 41 -31.18 13.34 16.48
C ARG A 41 -32.43 13.80 17.23
N GLU A 42 -33.16 12.87 17.86
CA GLU A 42 -34.35 13.18 18.66
C GLU A 42 -34.02 14.11 19.84
N ARG A 43 -32.81 14.01 20.38
CA ARG A 43 -32.28 14.89 21.44
C ARG A 43 -31.68 16.21 20.92
N GLY A 44 -31.70 16.44 19.60
CA GLY A 44 -31.15 17.65 18.97
C GLY A 44 -29.62 17.75 19.01
N ILE A 45 -28.90 16.67 19.33
CA ILE A 45 -27.44 16.64 19.44
C ILE A 45 -26.79 16.61 18.05
N VAL A 46 -27.32 15.77 17.17
CA VAL A 46 -26.90 15.67 15.77
C VAL A 46 -28.07 16.10 14.90
N LYS A 47 -27.83 16.91 13.86
CA LYS A 47 -28.88 17.34 12.92
C LYS A 47 -28.81 16.60 11.58
N SER A 48 -27.59 16.34 11.11
CA SER A 48 -27.35 15.71 9.81
C SER A 48 -27.57 14.20 9.84
N LYS A 49 -28.02 13.65 8.70
CA LYS A 49 -28.00 12.20 8.44
C LYS A 49 -26.67 11.73 7.85
N ASN A 50 -25.79 12.66 7.47
CA ASN A 50 -24.50 12.34 6.87
C ASN A 50 -23.59 11.66 7.91
N ARG A 51 -23.03 10.49 7.55
CA ARG A 51 -22.13 9.73 8.42
C ARG A 51 -20.84 10.48 8.75
N ARG A 52 -20.35 11.29 7.82
CA ARG A 52 -19.13 12.09 7.92
C ARG A 52 -19.36 13.46 8.54
N ASP A 53 -20.59 13.76 8.98
CA ASP A 53 -20.89 15.02 9.65
C ASP A 53 -20.02 15.18 10.92
N PRO A 54 -19.30 16.30 11.09
CA PRO A 54 -18.41 16.48 12.23
C PRO A 54 -19.10 16.36 13.58
N ALA A 55 -20.34 16.83 13.72
CA ALA A 55 -21.09 16.72 14.97
C ALA A 55 -21.48 15.26 15.26
N ARG A 56 -21.83 14.49 14.24
CA ARG A 56 -22.05 13.04 14.38
C ARG A 56 -20.78 12.32 14.82
N VAL A 57 -19.66 12.60 14.15
CA VAL A 57 -18.35 12.00 14.49
C VAL A 57 -17.99 12.30 15.94
N GLN A 58 -18.09 13.57 16.35
CA GLN A 58 -17.81 14.00 17.71
C GLN A 58 -18.72 13.32 18.73
N ALA A 59 -20.02 13.19 18.44
CA ALA A 59 -20.96 12.50 19.33
C ALA A 59 -20.58 11.02 19.54
N TRP A 60 -20.15 10.32 18.49
CA TRP A 60 -19.67 8.94 18.61
C TRP A 60 -18.37 8.81 19.40
N LEU A 61 -17.45 9.77 19.27
CA LEU A 61 -16.23 9.82 20.06
C LEU A 61 -16.53 10.00 21.56
N GLU A 62 -17.49 10.87 21.89
CA GLU A 62 -17.97 11.08 23.26
C GLU A 62 -18.67 9.83 23.83
N LEU A 63 -19.57 9.21 23.05
CA LEU A 63 -20.22 7.94 23.42
C LEU A 63 -19.20 6.83 23.70
N ALA A 64 -18.10 6.81 22.94
CA ALA A 64 -17.03 5.83 23.10
C ALA A 64 -16.03 6.19 24.21
N GLY A 65 -16.07 7.41 24.75
CA GLY A 65 -15.07 7.93 25.67
C GLY A 65 -13.65 7.91 25.07
N THR A 66 -13.53 8.27 23.79
CA THR A 66 -12.27 8.26 23.04
C THR A 66 -12.04 9.57 22.28
N SER A 67 -10.83 9.78 21.77
CA SER A 67 -10.48 10.93 20.92
C SER A 67 -10.30 10.53 19.46
N ALA A 68 -10.48 11.50 18.55
CA ALA A 68 -10.24 11.34 17.13
C ALA A 68 -8.78 10.94 16.82
N GLU A 69 -7.84 11.42 17.63
CA GLU A 69 -6.40 11.15 17.52
C GLU A 69 -6.04 9.67 17.63
N ARG A 70 -6.94 8.81 18.13
CA ARG A 70 -6.69 7.36 18.17
C ARG A 70 -6.93 6.69 16.81
N PHE A 71 -7.63 7.35 15.90
CA PHE A 71 -7.89 6.91 14.53
C PHE A 71 -6.87 7.53 13.57
N THR A 72 -5.61 7.10 13.69
CA THR A 72 -4.46 7.76 13.04
C THR A 72 -4.22 7.33 11.59
N ALA A 73 -5.03 6.45 11.02
CA ALA A 73 -4.77 5.95 9.68
C ALA A 73 -5.06 7.06 8.65
N PRO A 74 -4.11 7.40 7.77
CA PRO A 74 -4.31 8.48 6.82
C PRO A 74 -5.37 8.10 5.77
N GLU A 75 -6.13 9.09 5.32
CA GLU A 75 -7.08 8.92 4.22
C GLU A 75 -6.37 8.79 2.87
N TYR A 76 -5.24 9.46 2.72
CA TYR A 76 -4.41 9.46 1.52
C TYR A 76 -2.94 9.24 1.87
N VAL A 77 -2.23 8.52 1.01
CA VAL A 77 -0.76 8.47 1.02
C VAL A 77 -0.30 9.03 -0.31
N LEU A 78 0.36 10.19 -0.25
CA LEU A 78 0.60 11.03 -1.43
C LEU A 78 -0.75 11.32 -2.12
N ASP A 79 -0.89 10.99 -3.40
CA ASP A 79 -2.13 11.22 -4.18
C ASP A 79 -3.03 9.97 -4.26
N GLN A 80 -2.76 8.92 -3.47
CA GLN A 80 -3.50 7.66 -3.51
C GLN A 80 -4.40 7.53 -2.28
N GLU A 81 -5.69 7.27 -2.51
CA GLU A 81 -6.64 6.95 -1.44
C GLU A 81 -6.26 5.63 -0.76
N VAL A 82 -6.26 5.62 0.57
CA VAL A 82 -6.01 4.42 1.35
C VAL A 82 -7.30 3.62 1.49
N THR A 83 -7.39 2.51 0.76
CA THR A 83 -8.56 1.64 0.79
C THR A 83 -8.71 0.92 2.14
N GLU A 84 -9.93 0.94 2.65
CA GLU A 84 -10.31 0.17 3.83
C GLU A 84 -10.48 -1.33 3.50
N ARG A 85 -9.93 -2.20 4.34
CA ARG A 85 -9.99 -3.66 4.18
C ARG A 85 -10.17 -4.39 5.51
N VAL A 86 -10.47 -5.68 5.44
CA VAL A 86 -10.63 -6.52 6.63
C VAL A 86 -9.33 -6.64 7.42
N LEU A 87 -9.42 -6.50 8.73
CA LEU A 87 -8.30 -6.73 9.64
C LEU A 87 -8.14 -8.23 9.93
N CYS A 88 -6.94 -8.67 10.26
CA CYS A 88 -6.69 -10.07 10.60
C CYS A 88 -7.58 -10.53 11.76
N LEU A 89 -8.38 -11.57 11.55
CA LEU A 89 -9.32 -12.10 12.56
C LEU A 89 -8.59 -12.53 13.83
N ARG A 90 -7.35 -13.02 13.74
CA ARG A 90 -6.55 -13.35 14.93
C ARG A 90 -6.09 -12.10 15.70
N CYS A 91 -5.78 -11.00 15.00
CA CYS A 91 -5.48 -9.72 15.65
C CYS A 91 -6.71 -9.16 16.38
N THR A 92 -7.90 -9.40 15.82
CA THR A 92 -9.17 -8.88 16.31
C THR A 92 -9.93 -9.87 17.20
N ARG A 93 -9.27 -10.97 17.63
CA ARG A 93 -9.86 -12.02 18.48
C ARG A 93 -11.16 -12.62 17.93
N GLY A 94 -11.26 -12.73 16.61
CA GLY A 94 -12.43 -13.26 15.90
C GLY A 94 -13.49 -12.20 15.59
N GLU A 95 -13.38 -10.98 16.11
CA GLU A 95 -14.33 -9.91 15.82
C GLU A 95 -14.10 -9.36 14.40
N PRO A 96 -15.12 -9.30 13.53
CA PRO A 96 -15.00 -8.66 12.22
C PRO A 96 -14.72 -7.17 12.39
N ALA A 97 -13.57 -6.71 11.89
CA ALA A 97 -13.21 -5.29 11.89
C ALA A 97 -12.55 -4.93 10.56
N ARG A 98 -12.65 -3.66 10.20
CA ARG A 98 -12.08 -3.10 8.99
C ARG A 98 -11.19 -1.93 9.33
N GLY A 99 -10.18 -1.71 8.49
CA GLY A 99 -9.13 -0.77 8.77
C GLY A 99 -8.30 -0.39 7.56
N LYS A 100 -7.54 0.68 7.75
CA LYS A 100 -6.58 1.22 6.79
C LYS A 100 -5.18 0.90 7.29
N LEU A 101 -4.46 0.09 6.51
CA LEU A 101 -3.15 -0.46 6.87
C LEU A 101 -2.14 -0.14 5.77
N THR A 102 -1.57 1.06 5.80
CA THR A 102 -0.62 1.57 4.80
C THR A 102 0.70 0.81 4.80
N GLY A 103 1.17 0.40 5.98
CA GLY A 103 2.45 -0.28 6.18
C GLY A 103 2.43 -1.80 5.99
N ILE A 104 1.30 -2.39 5.58
CA ILE A 104 1.09 -3.85 5.55
C ILE A 104 0.60 -4.25 4.16
N GLY A 105 1.11 -5.35 3.62
CA GLY A 105 0.65 -5.90 2.36
C GLY A 105 -0.60 -6.76 2.56
N MET A 106 -0.70 -7.89 1.88
CA MET A 106 -1.89 -8.75 1.99
C MET A 106 -1.74 -9.88 3.02
N VAL A 107 -0.66 -9.86 3.82
CA VAL A 107 -0.39 -10.90 4.80
C VAL A 107 -0.17 -10.32 6.20
N CYS A 108 -0.87 -10.88 7.18
CA CYS A 108 -0.56 -10.67 8.58
C CYS A 108 0.63 -11.54 8.98
N ILE A 109 1.85 -10.99 9.03
CA ILE A 109 3.04 -11.76 9.46
C ILE A 109 2.86 -12.36 10.86
N ARG A 110 2.29 -11.60 11.80
CA ARG A 110 2.14 -12.00 13.20
C ARG A 110 1.38 -13.32 13.35
N HIS A 111 0.31 -13.48 12.58
CA HIS A 111 -0.55 -14.68 12.65
C HIS A 111 -0.40 -15.57 11.43
N ARG A 112 0.51 -15.22 10.50
CA ARG A 112 0.75 -15.92 9.23
C ARG A 112 -0.53 -16.17 8.45
N ARG A 113 -1.36 -15.13 8.28
CA ARG A 113 -2.65 -15.26 7.57
C ARG A 113 -2.73 -14.35 6.36
N TRP A 114 -3.39 -14.83 5.32
CA TRP A 114 -3.87 -13.99 4.23
C TRP A 114 -4.96 -13.05 4.74
N LEU A 115 -4.93 -11.79 4.30
CA LEU A 115 -5.88 -10.74 4.67
C LEU A 115 -7.02 -10.57 3.65
N GLY A 116 -7.11 -11.42 2.62
CA GLY A 116 -8.30 -11.47 1.76
C GLY A 116 -9.48 -12.17 2.43
N SER A 117 -10.56 -12.33 1.68
CA SER A 117 -11.76 -13.05 2.11
C SER A 117 -11.93 -14.31 1.25
N PRO A 118 -11.92 -15.52 1.83
CA PRO A 118 -11.71 -15.81 3.26
C PRO A 118 -10.26 -15.58 3.71
N GLN A 119 -10.07 -15.34 5.01
CA GLN A 119 -8.73 -15.32 5.60
C GLN A 119 -8.24 -16.75 5.80
N ILE A 120 -7.15 -17.11 5.15
CA ILE A 120 -6.56 -18.45 5.22
C ILE A 120 -5.26 -18.45 6.03
N ASP A 121 -4.90 -19.63 6.55
CA ASP A 121 -3.61 -19.85 7.18
C ASP A 121 -2.51 -20.02 6.13
N LEU A 122 -1.35 -19.40 6.36
CA LEU A 122 -0.17 -19.43 5.51
C LEU A 122 1.05 -19.97 6.27
N HIS A 123 0.87 -20.63 7.41
CA HIS A 123 1.98 -21.09 8.23
C HIS A 123 2.97 -21.98 7.45
N GLY A 124 2.48 -22.85 6.56
CA GLY A 124 3.31 -23.70 5.70
C GLY A 124 3.86 -23.01 4.45
N TYR A 125 3.29 -21.88 4.03
CA TYR A 125 3.63 -21.21 2.78
C TYR A 125 4.57 -20.01 2.99
N PHE A 126 5.84 -20.32 3.27
CA PHE A 126 6.90 -19.32 3.48
C PHE A 126 7.09 -18.31 2.35
N PRO A 127 6.89 -18.64 1.05
CA PRO A 127 7.02 -17.66 -0.02
C PRO A 127 6.14 -16.41 0.16
N ALA A 128 4.87 -16.57 0.57
CA ALA A 128 3.99 -15.43 0.83
C ALA A 128 4.42 -14.61 2.05
N LEU A 129 4.94 -15.26 3.10
CA LEU A 129 5.47 -14.57 4.27
C LEU A 129 6.74 -13.76 3.94
N ALA A 130 7.62 -14.30 3.10
CA ALA A 130 8.80 -13.61 2.61
C ALA A 130 8.43 -12.42 1.71
N ALA A 131 7.43 -12.61 0.84
CA ALA A 131 6.89 -11.55 0.00
C ALA A 131 6.37 -10.38 0.84
N GLU A 132 5.60 -10.65 1.90
CA GLU A 132 5.12 -9.61 2.81
C GLU A 132 6.26 -8.86 3.51
N ARG A 133 7.32 -9.55 3.95
CA ARG A 133 8.51 -8.88 4.52
C ARG A 133 9.15 -7.94 3.49
N HIS A 134 9.26 -8.39 2.24
CA HIS A 134 9.79 -7.56 1.17
C HIS A 134 8.86 -6.39 0.82
N PHE A 135 7.54 -6.59 0.84
CA PHE A 135 6.57 -5.52 0.69
C PHE A 135 6.79 -4.45 1.76
N ARG A 136 6.79 -4.83 3.05
CA ARG A 136 6.97 -3.87 4.15
C ARG A 136 8.29 -3.11 4.06
N ARG A 137 9.38 -3.83 3.76
CA ARG A 137 10.73 -3.27 3.75
C ARG A 137 11.00 -2.36 2.54
N HIS A 138 10.48 -2.69 1.36
CA HIS A 138 10.90 -2.04 0.12
C HIS A 138 9.80 -1.25 -0.58
N LEU A 139 8.54 -1.64 -0.41
CA LEU A 139 7.39 -0.99 -1.04
C LEU A 139 6.71 -0.05 -0.04
N ALA A 140 6.24 -0.57 1.10
CA ALA A 140 5.55 0.24 2.09
C ALA A 140 6.44 1.35 2.68
N ALA A 141 7.73 1.08 2.87
CA ALA A 141 8.72 2.09 3.30
C ALA A 141 8.92 3.24 2.29
N ARG A 142 8.36 3.11 1.08
CA ARG A 142 8.38 4.12 0.02
C ARG A 142 6.97 4.53 -0.40
N ASP A 143 6.01 4.41 0.52
CA ASP A 143 4.63 4.86 0.34
C ASP A 143 3.89 4.15 -0.81
N VAL A 144 4.23 2.88 -1.05
CA VAL A 144 3.51 2.00 -1.99
C VAL A 144 2.44 1.23 -1.21
N LEU A 145 1.18 1.46 -1.56
CA LEU A 145 0.03 0.75 -0.96
C LEU A 145 -0.16 -0.63 -1.60
N HIS A 146 -0.83 -1.53 -0.88
CA HIS A 146 -1.08 -2.92 -1.32
C HIS A 146 -1.89 -3.04 -2.62
N ASP A 147 -2.64 -2.00 -2.96
CA ASP A 147 -3.58 -1.84 -4.07
C ASP A 147 -3.21 -0.67 -4.99
N SER A 148 -2.02 -0.09 -4.79
CA SER A 148 -1.45 0.88 -5.73
C SER A 148 -1.12 0.24 -7.08
N LEU A 149 -0.99 1.05 -8.13
CA LEU A 149 -0.74 0.55 -9.48
C LEU A 149 0.46 -0.40 -9.64
N PRO A 150 1.62 -0.20 -8.98
CA PRO A 150 2.70 -1.19 -9.03
C PRO A 150 2.26 -2.58 -8.53
N MET A 151 1.44 -2.61 -7.48
CA MET A 151 0.88 -3.85 -6.96
C MET A 151 -0.21 -4.44 -7.86
N LEU A 152 -1.01 -3.61 -8.54
CA LEU A 152 -2.01 -4.06 -9.51
C LEU A 152 -1.34 -4.66 -10.76
N ILE A 153 -0.35 -3.97 -11.34
CA ILE A 153 0.46 -4.51 -12.45
C ILE A 153 1.13 -5.81 -12.02
N GLY A 154 1.69 -5.86 -10.80
CA GLY A 154 2.24 -7.08 -10.25
C GLY A 154 1.23 -8.21 -10.16
N ARG A 155 -0.01 -7.93 -9.73
CA ARG A 155 -1.09 -8.92 -9.63
C ARG A 155 -1.46 -9.46 -11.01
N GLU A 156 -1.59 -8.58 -11.99
CA GLU A 156 -1.85 -8.98 -13.36
C GLU A 156 -0.71 -9.86 -13.88
N CYS A 157 0.55 -9.44 -13.73
CA CYS A 157 1.72 -10.24 -14.14
C CYS A 157 1.82 -11.59 -13.42
N ALA A 158 1.22 -11.72 -12.25
CA ALA A 158 1.21 -12.95 -11.45
C ALA A 158 -0.06 -13.80 -11.64
N SER A 159 -0.87 -13.55 -12.68
CA SER A 159 -2.08 -14.36 -12.91
C SER A 159 -1.74 -15.82 -13.20
N PRO A 160 -2.63 -16.80 -12.88
CA PRO A 160 -2.42 -18.22 -13.22
C PRO A 160 -2.12 -18.47 -14.69
N ALA A 161 -2.79 -17.75 -15.60
CA ALA A 161 -2.56 -17.82 -17.03
C ALA A 161 -1.17 -17.35 -17.50
N ILE A 162 -0.35 -16.79 -16.58
CA ILE A 162 1.04 -16.38 -16.85
C ILE A 162 2.00 -17.27 -16.08
N ILE A 163 1.72 -17.54 -14.81
CA ILE A 163 2.57 -18.40 -13.97
C ILE A 163 2.56 -19.86 -14.45
N GLY A 164 1.49 -20.28 -15.13
CA GLY A 164 1.22 -21.66 -15.50
C GLY A 164 0.27 -22.31 -14.49
N ALA A 165 -0.76 -22.99 -15.00
CA ALA A 165 -1.71 -23.73 -14.17
C ALA A 165 -1.00 -24.84 -13.38
N SER A 166 -0.01 -25.50 -13.99
CA SER A 166 0.79 -26.57 -13.38
C SER A 166 1.47 -26.12 -12.09
N GLU A 167 2.04 -24.91 -12.06
CA GLU A 167 2.70 -24.35 -10.87
C GLU A 167 1.70 -23.93 -9.81
N ILE A 168 0.54 -23.39 -10.20
CA ILE A 168 -0.53 -23.05 -9.26
C ILE A 168 -1.09 -24.31 -8.59
N ASP A 169 -1.35 -25.36 -9.38
CA ASP A 169 -1.86 -26.64 -8.86
C ASP A 169 -0.82 -27.33 -7.98
N ARG A 170 0.46 -27.31 -8.37
CA ARG A 170 1.56 -27.80 -7.53
C ARG A 170 1.55 -27.11 -6.16
N ARG A 171 1.50 -25.77 -6.12
CA ARG A 171 1.45 -25.00 -4.86
C ARG A 171 0.18 -25.30 -4.06
N ARG A 172 -0.98 -25.39 -4.73
CA ARG A 172 -2.26 -25.72 -4.08
C ARG A 172 -2.18 -27.08 -3.38
N ILE A 173 -1.69 -28.10 -4.08
CA ILE A 173 -1.57 -29.46 -3.55
C ILE A 173 -0.54 -29.52 -2.43
N GLU A 174 0.64 -28.91 -2.62
CA GLU A 174 1.74 -28.94 -1.65
C GLU A 174 1.37 -28.24 -0.33
N PHE A 175 0.64 -27.12 -0.39
CA PHE A 175 0.36 -26.28 0.77
C PHE A 175 -1.09 -26.30 1.26
N GLY A 176 -2.00 -26.98 0.54
CA GLY A 176 -3.43 -27.02 0.88
C GLY A 176 -4.12 -25.65 0.81
N ILE A 177 -3.74 -24.80 -0.15
CA ILE A 177 -4.22 -23.42 -0.27
C ILE A 177 -5.02 -23.24 -1.57
N ASP A 178 -6.31 -22.97 -1.45
CA ASP A 178 -7.18 -22.74 -2.62
C ASP A 178 -7.14 -21.31 -3.15
N ALA A 179 -6.85 -20.34 -2.27
CA ALA A 179 -6.90 -18.92 -2.61
C ALA A 179 -5.72 -18.54 -3.53
N VAL A 180 -5.99 -18.48 -4.83
CA VAL A 180 -5.00 -18.19 -5.88
C VAL A 180 -4.22 -16.90 -5.61
N ASP A 181 -4.89 -15.81 -5.22
CA ASP A 181 -4.22 -14.52 -4.95
C ASP A 181 -3.11 -14.66 -3.87
N SER A 182 -3.27 -15.57 -2.91
CA SER A 182 -2.24 -15.82 -1.90
C SER A 182 -1.06 -16.63 -2.44
N LEU A 183 -1.32 -17.56 -3.37
CA LEU A 183 -0.31 -18.37 -4.03
C LEU A 183 0.58 -17.54 -4.96
N THR A 184 0.00 -16.53 -5.62
CA THR A 184 0.67 -15.67 -6.60
C THR A 184 1.23 -14.37 -6.02
N TYR A 185 0.92 -14.10 -4.75
CA TYR A 185 1.44 -12.95 -4.01
C TYR A 185 2.97 -12.77 -4.07
N PRO A 186 3.81 -13.84 -4.06
CA PRO A 186 5.25 -13.69 -4.19
C PRO A 186 5.68 -13.03 -5.50
N GLU A 187 5.14 -13.48 -6.63
CA GLU A 187 5.40 -12.91 -7.95
C GLU A 187 4.86 -11.48 -8.05
N GLN A 188 3.65 -11.22 -7.52
CA GLN A 188 3.08 -9.87 -7.46
C GLN A 188 4.02 -8.88 -6.77
N VAL A 189 4.53 -9.22 -5.58
CA VAL A 189 5.44 -8.34 -4.83
C VAL A 189 6.78 -8.19 -5.55
N LYS A 190 7.31 -9.25 -6.17
CA LYS A 190 8.57 -9.17 -6.93
C LYS A 190 8.45 -8.21 -8.12
N ILE A 191 7.37 -8.28 -8.89
CA ILE A 191 7.12 -7.37 -10.02
C ILE A 191 6.94 -5.94 -9.52
N ALA A 192 6.11 -5.72 -8.49
CA ALA A 192 5.93 -4.38 -7.93
C ALA A 192 7.27 -3.79 -7.43
N ARG A 193 8.13 -4.61 -6.81
CA ARG A 193 9.48 -4.19 -6.40
C ARG A 193 10.39 -3.85 -7.56
N LEU A 194 10.32 -4.61 -8.65
CA LEU A 194 11.08 -4.30 -9.87
C LEU A 194 10.67 -2.92 -10.41
N LEU A 195 9.35 -2.66 -10.51
CA LEU A 195 8.78 -1.39 -10.95
C LEU A 195 9.09 -0.23 -10.00
N CYS A 196 9.43 -0.47 -8.74
CA CYS A 196 9.81 0.56 -7.77
C CYS A 196 11.32 0.61 -7.49
N LEU A 197 12.13 -0.11 -8.27
CA LEU A 197 13.59 -0.11 -8.11
C LEU A 197 14.20 1.04 -8.93
N PRO A 198 14.89 2.01 -8.29
CA PRO A 198 15.41 3.19 -9.00
C PRO A 198 16.30 2.82 -10.18
N ALA A 199 17.29 1.95 -9.98
CA ALA A 199 18.22 1.56 -11.04
C ALA A 199 17.52 0.90 -12.25
N PHE A 200 16.52 0.06 -12.00
CA PHE A 200 15.73 -0.55 -13.08
C PHE A 200 14.90 0.51 -13.80
N LEU A 201 14.15 1.34 -13.06
CA LEU A 201 13.35 2.41 -13.66
C LEU A 201 14.19 3.37 -14.49
N CYS A 202 15.33 3.83 -13.95
CA CYS A 202 16.27 4.71 -14.64
C CYS A 202 16.64 4.14 -16.02
N ALA A 203 17.11 2.90 -16.06
CA ALA A 203 17.57 2.25 -17.28
C ALA A 203 16.41 1.85 -18.22
N ALA A 204 15.31 1.34 -17.67
CA ALA A 204 14.19 0.84 -18.45
C ALA A 204 13.39 1.97 -19.12
N THR A 205 13.42 3.18 -18.55
CA THR A 205 12.63 4.33 -19.04
C THR A 205 13.50 5.46 -19.62
N ASP A 206 14.82 5.24 -19.80
CA ASP A 206 15.71 6.26 -20.34
C ASP A 206 15.38 6.56 -21.81
N PRO A 207 14.93 7.78 -22.16
CA PRO A 207 14.48 8.07 -23.51
C PRO A 207 15.61 8.03 -24.55
N ASP A 208 16.88 8.19 -24.15
CA ASP A 208 18.04 8.19 -25.04
C ASP A 208 18.52 6.76 -25.38
N THR A 209 18.10 5.77 -24.60
CA THR A 209 18.41 4.36 -24.86
C THR A 209 17.46 3.79 -25.92
N ASP A 210 18.00 3.04 -26.88
CA ASP A 210 17.20 2.36 -27.91
C ASP A 210 16.09 1.47 -27.33
N SER A 211 14.94 1.46 -28.01
CA SER A 211 13.73 0.74 -27.57
C SER A 211 13.97 -0.77 -27.46
N ALA A 212 14.70 -1.38 -28.40
CA ALA A 212 14.99 -2.82 -28.36
C ALA A 212 15.89 -3.18 -27.18
N ARG A 213 16.86 -2.30 -26.83
CA ARG A 213 17.69 -2.47 -25.63
C ARG A 213 16.88 -2.38 -24.34
N ARG A 214 15.96 -1.41 -24.23
CA ARG A 214 15.07 -1.30 -23.06
C ARG A 214 14.12 -2.49 -22.96
N SER A 215 13.51 -2.91 -24.06
CA SER A 215 12.63 -4.08 -24.10
C SER A 215 13.38 -5.36 -23.68
N SER A 216 14.63 -5.54 -24.14
CA SER A 216 15.49 -6.66 -23.74
C SER A 216 15.87 -6.61 -22.25
N LEU A 217 16.05 -5.41 -21.67
CA LEU A 217 16.26 -5.24 -20.23
C LEU A 217 15.01 -5.68 -19.45
N VAL A 218 13.83 -5.21 -19.86
CA VAL A 218 12.54 -5.53 -19.22
C VAL A 218 12.27 -7.02 -19.29
N THR A 219 12.41 -7.63 -20.46
CA THR A 219 12.23 -9.07 -20.68
C THR A 219 13.09 -9.89 -19.72
N ARG A 220 14.41 -9.65 -19.71
CA ARG A 220 15.34 -10.35 -18.81
C ARG A 220 15.05 -10.15 -17.32
N ALA A 221 14.49 -9.01 -16.94
CA ALA A 221 14.16 -8.73 -15.55
C ALA A 221 12.87 -9.43 -15.11
N VAL A 222 11.86 -9.46 -15.98
CA VAL A 222 10.55 -10.10 -15.72
C VAL A 222 10.67 -11.61 -15.75
N GLU A 223 11.38 -12.19 -16.71
CA GLU A 223 11.55 -13.65 -16.83
C GLU A 223 12.27 -14.27 -15.63
N LYS A 224 13.11 -13.52 -14.92
CA LYS A 224 13.73 -13.97 -13.65
C LYS A 224 12.74 -14.11 -12.50
N ILE A 225 11.54 -13.52 -12.62
CA ILE A 225 10.52 -13.50 -11.58
C ILE A 225 9.50 -14.61 -11.82
N ILE A 226 9.08 -14.81 -13.07
CA ILE A 226 8.08 -15.80 -13.45
C ILE A 226 8.71 -17.21 -13.39
N PRO A 227 8.06 -18.18 -12.74
CA PRO A 227 8.55 -19.57 -12.72
C PRO A 227 8.73 -20.13 -14.14
N ALA A 228 9.82 -20.86 -14.37
CA ALA A 228 10.04 -21.57 -15.61
C ALA A 228 9.20 -22.85 -15.64
N ARG A 229 8.07 -22.80 -16.37
CA ARG A 229 7.17 -23.92 -16.63
C ARG A 229 6.80 -23.94 -18.11
N ASP A 230 6.51 -25.13 -18.62
CA ASP A 230 6.14 -25.31 -20.03
C ASP A 230 4.81 -24.63 -20.38
N ASP A 231 3.91 -24.49 -19.39
CA ASP A 231 2.63 -23.80 -19.52
C ASP A 231 2.66 -22.36 -18.99
N ALA A 232 3.84 -21.81 -18.68
CA ALA A 232 4.00 -20.41 -18.31
C ALA A 232 4.09 -19.52 -19.56
N ASP A 233 3.53 -18.31 -19.44
CA ASP A 233 3.43 -17.32 -20.53
C ASP A 233 4.18 -16.02 -20.13
N PRO A 234 5.50 -16.06 -19.86
CA PRO A 234 6.24 -14.93 -19.31
C PRO A 234 6.21 -13.69 -20.24
N TRP A 235 6.09 -13.89 -21.55
CA TRP A 235 5.95 -12.81 -22.53
C TRP A 235 4.73 -11.92 -22.25
N ARG A 236 3.64 -12.45 -21.70
CA ARG A 236 2.45 -11.66 -21.32
C ARG A 236 2.75 -10.73 -20.15
N ALA A 237 3.50 -11.19 -19.15
CA ALA A 237 3.96 -10.33 -18.06
C ALA A 237 4.93 -9.27 -18.56
N THR A 238 5.87 -9.66 -19.43
CA THR A 238 6.80 -8.74 -20.09
C THR A 238 6.04 -7.65 -20.83
N ASN A 239 5.01 -7.98 -21.61
CA ASN A 239 4.19 -7.01 -22.32
C ASN A 239 3.46 -6.03 -21.39
N ARG A 240 2.89 -6.51 -20.27
CA ARG A 240 2.22 -5.64 -19.28
C ARG A 240 3.19 -4.65 -18.65
N VAL A 241 4.37 -5.13 -18.24
CA VAL A 241 5.43 -4.26 -17.71
C VAL A 241 5.91 -3.29 -18.79
N TRP A 242 6.13 -3.77 -20.02
CA TRP A 242 6.59 -2.97 -21.15
C TRP A 242 5.64 -1.83 -21.52
N THR A 243 4.32 -2.07 -21.47
CA THR A 243 3.31 -1.03 -21.68
C THR A 243 3.48 0.10 -20.66
N ALA A 244 3.63 -0.22 -19.38
CA ALA A 244 3.90 0.78 -18.35
C ALA A 244 5.22 1.52 -18.63
N ILE A 245 6.31 0.78 -18.91
CA ILE A 245 7.63 1.37 -19.23
C ILE A 245 7.57 2.33 -20.42
N THR A 246 6.81 1.99 -21.47
CA THR A 246 6.64 2.85 -22.65
C THR A 246 5.96 4.17 -22.28
N HIS A 247 4.89 4.11 -21.48
CA HIS A 247 4.21 5.31 -20.99
C HIS A 247 5.12 6.18 -20.11
N LEU A 248 5.88 5.56 -19.21
CA LEU A 248 6.82 6.28 -18.33
C LEU A 248 7.97 6.91 -19.14
N THR A 249 8.47 6.23 -20.18
CA THR A 249 9.52 6.76 -21.06
C THR A 249 9.03 8.01 -21.78
N ALA A 250 7.80 7.99 -22.32
CA ALA A 250 7.19 9.16 -22.93
C ALA A 250 7.09 10.32 -21.94
N ARG A 251 6.65 10.06 -20.70
CA ARG A 251 6.60 11.09 -19.64
C ARG A 251 7.97 11.65 -19.28
N ARG A 252 9.02 10.83 -19.22
CA ARG A 252 10.39 11.32 -18.98
C ARG A 252 10.89 12.18 -20.13
N ARG A 253 10.59 11.82 -21.38
CA ARG A 253 10.91 12.62 -22.56
C ARG A 253 10.22 13.98 -22.50
N ASP A 254 8.91 14.01 -22.24
CA ASP A 254 8.12 15.23 -22.13
C ASP A 254 8.65 16.14 -21.01
N ALA A 255 8.95 15.57 -19.83
CA ALA A 255 9.52 16.31 -18.71
C ALA A 255 10.82 17.04 -19.08
N ARG A 256 11.71 16.37 -19.83
CA ARG A 256 12.96 16.96 -20.33
C ARG A 256 12.72 18.06 -21.37
N ILE A 257 11.78 17.85 -22.30
CA ILE A 257 11.50 18.81 -23.39
C ILE A 257 10.87 20.10 -22.84
N TYR A 258 9.92 19.95 -21.91
CA TYR A 258 9.13 21.09 -21.40
C TYR A 258 9.69 21.68 -20.11
N GLY A 259 10.78 21.12 -19.55
CA GLY A 259 11.38 21.59 -18.30
C GLY A 259 10.45 21.44 -17.08
N VAL A 260 9.56 20.46 -17.10
CA VAL A 260 8.60 20.20 -16.00
C VAL A 260 9.10 19.07 -15.10
N PRO A 261 8.69 19.02 -13.82
CA PRO A 261 9.12 17.97 -12.90
C PRO A 261 8.82 16.56 -13.44
N MET A 262 9.76 15.63 -13.24
CA MET A 262 9.63 14.24 -13.68
C MET A 262 8.67 13.47 -12.75
N ARG A 263 7.37 13.66 -12.95
CA ARG A 263 6.29 13.03 -12.18
C ARG A 263 5.28 12.37 -13.11
N ASP A 264 4.71 11.27 -12.66
CA ASP A 264 3.59 10.63 -13.32
C ASP A 264 2.43 10.47 -12.32
N THR A 265 1.30 11.10 -12.62
CA THR A 265 0.11 11.06 -11.76
C THR A 265 -0.63 9.75 -11.85
N TYR A 266 -0.47 9.02 -12.95
CA TYR A 266 -1.12 7.74 -13.15
C TYR A 266 -0.43 6.64 -12.32
N TYR A 267 0.79 6.19 -12.66
CA TYR A 267 1.42 5.06 -11.96
C TYR A 267 2.08 5.46 -10.63
N ASN A 268 2.47 6.73 -10.47
CA ASN A 268 3.16 7.31 -9.32
C ASN A 268 4.48 6.57 -8.97
N ILE A 269 5.27 6.25 -10.01
CA ILE A 269 6.52 5.48 -9.90
C ILE A 269 7.77 6.19 -10.41
N LEU A 270 7.65 7.19 -11.30
CA LEU A 270 8.79 8.03 -11.70
C LEU A 270 9.41 8.76 -10.51
N ARG A 271 8.64 8.99 -9.44
CA ARG A 271 9.14 9.55 -8.16
C ARG A 271 10.29 8.76 -7.55
N PHE A 272 10.48 7.49 -7.93
CA PHE A 272 11.57 6.65 -7.43
C PHE A 272 12.88 6.86 -8.19
N ILE A 273 12.84 7.49 -9.37
CA ILE A 273 14.02 7.98 -10.05
C ILE A 273 14.37 9.30 -9.36
N GLN A 274 15.46 9.31 -8.58
CA GLN A 274 15.95 10.56 -8.01
C GLN A 274 16.28 11.54 -9.16
N GLU A 275 15.72 12.74 -9.11
CA GLU A 275 16.35 13.87 -9.78
C GLU A 275 17.74 14.06 -9.14
N PRO A 276 18.81 14.30 -9.93
CA PRO A 276 20.09 14.68 -9.35
C PRO A 276 19.85 15.86 -8.41
N ARG A 277 20.31 15.77 -7.17
CA ARG A 277 20.39 16.94 -6.31
C ARG A 277 21.35 17.91 -7.00
N ASP A 278 20.85 19.11 -7.31
CA ASP A 278 21.70 20.24 -7.62
C ASP A 278 22.55 20.55 -6.37
N ASP A 279 23.77 20.01 -6.33
CA ASP A 279 24.79 20.32 -5.33
C ASP A 279 25.37 21.76 -5.52
N SER A 280 24.80 22.55 -6.44
CA SER A 280 25.16 23.95 -6.69
C SER A 280 24.77 24.91 -5.56
N ALA A 281 24.02 24.45 -4.54
CA ALA A 281 23.75 25.23 -3.33
C ALA A 281 24.83 25.07 -2.23
N ALA A 282 25.77 24.13 -2.37
CA ALA A 282 26.80 23.87 -1.34
C ALA A 282 28.12 24.64 -1.55
N SER A 283 28.34 25.29 -2.69
CA SER A 283 29.57 26.03 -2.99
C SER A 283 29.53 27.53 -2.64
N GLY A 284 28.47 28.04 -2.01
CA GLY A 284 28.26 29.47 -1.77
C GLY A 284 28.62 30.00 -0.38
N ARG A 285 29.08 29.18 0.57
CA ARG A 285 29.42 29.64 1.94
C ARG A 285 30.71 29.04 2.45
N SER A 286 31.84 29.52 1.96
CA SER A 286 33.14 29.38 2.62
C SER A 286 34.12 30.41 2.07
N ARG A 287 34.01 31.65 2.55
CA ARG A 287 35.10 32.64 2.65
C ARG A 287 34.55 33.92 3.26
N GLU A 288 34.61 34.02 4.59
CA GLU A 288 34.84 35.24 5.37
C GLU A 288 34.76 34.89 6.87
N ALA A 289 35.82 34.25 7.37
CA ALA A 289 36.13 34.16 8.79
C ALA A 289 37.60 33.77 8.97
N GLN A 290 38.51 34.59 8.45
CA GLN A 290 39.91 34.61 8.89
C GLN A 290 40.26 36.04 9.25
N GLY A 291 40.28 36.31 10.55
CA GLY A 291 40.65 37.62 11.07
C GLY A 291 40.27 37.81 12.53
N ARG A 292 40.90 37.04 13.43
CA ARG A 292 41.24 37.44 14.82
C ARG A 292 41.89 36.26 15.55
N GLY A 293 43.21 36.35 15.68
CA GLY A 293 44.01 35.45 16.50
C GLY A 293 45.43 35.98 16.59
N GLY A 294 45.69 36.81 17.60
CA GLY A 294 47.02 37.36 17.87
C GLY A 294 47.03 38.14 19.18
N TYR A 295 47.28 37.43 20.28
CA TYR A 295 47.75 37.98 21.56
C TYR A 295 49.11 37.34 21.85
N GLY A 296 50.10 38.17 22.22
CA GLY A 296 51.29 37.70 22.95
C GLY A 296 52.61 38.36 22.56
N ALA A 297 52.83 39.60 23.00
CA ALA A 297 53.93 40.03 23.88
C ALA A 297 53.86 41.55 24.08
#